data_AF-A0A7C0XD80-F1
#
_entry.id   AF-A0A7C0XD80-F1
#
_cell.length_a   1.000
_cell.length_b   1.000
_cell.length_c   1.000
_cell.angle_alpha   90.00
_cell.angle_beta   90.00
_cell.angle_gamma   90.00
#
_symmetry.space_group_name_H-M   'P 1'
#
loop_
_entity.id
_entity.type
_entity.pdbx_description
1 polymer ?
#
loop_
_entity_poly.entity_id
_entity_poly.type
_entity_poly.pdbx_seq_one_letter_code
_entity_poly.pdbx_strand_id
1 'polypeptide(L)'
;MISITPPLLYANEISSGEEPYYIGNRKCRLCHFEYFKEWEKDPHANAFARLGRMKNNPYCLKCHTTGYREPQGFVSEKITPGLRGVQCEACHGPGSKHKDFPEDMGSLPIGRKVDYQTVCIKCHDRNWTPEFNYDTYRKRIEHRHTDQPEASP
;
A
#
# COMPACT_ATOMS: atom_id res chain seq x y z
N MET A 1 -43.68 11.02 -44.20
CA MET A 1 -43.44 10.00 -43.16
C MET A 1 -41.94 9.85 -43.00
N ILE A 2 -41.34 10.53 -42.02
CA ILE A 2 -39.88 10.49 -41.80
C ILE A 2 -39.64 9.38 -40.78
N SER A 3 -39.06 8.28 -41.25
CA SER A 3 -38.70 7.13 -40.41
C SER A 3 -37.43 7.49 -39.64
N ILE A 4 -37.59 7.78 -38.36
CA ILE A 4 -36.48 8.06 -37.44
C ILE A 4 -36.08 6.71 -36.84
N THR A 5 -35.04 6.09 -37.38
CA THR A 5 -34.37 4.98 -36.68
C THR A 5 -33.63 5.57 -35.47
N PRO A 6 -33.92 5.13 -34.24
CA PRO A 6 -33.23 5.64 -33.07
C PRO A 6 -31.75 5.24 -33.14
N PRO A 7 -30.82 6.10 -32.73
CA PRO A 7 -29.41 5.74 -32.68
C PRO A 7 -29.25 4.60 -31.68
N LEU A 8 -28.52 3.55 -32.09
CA LEU A 8 -28.01 2.53 -31.19
C LEU A 8 -27.16 3.23 -30.14
N LEU A 9 -27.75 3.46 -28.96
CA LEU A 9 -27.03 3.80 -27.76
C LEU A 9 -26.06 2.65 -27.49
N TYR A 10 -24.79 2.92 -27.76
CA TYR A 10 -23.69 2.10 -27.31
C TYR A 10 -23.92 1.78 -25.84
N ALA A 11 -23.85 0.50 -25.51
CA ALA A 11 -23.93 -0.02 -24.16
C ALA A 11 -23.08 0.87 -23.25
N ASN A 12 -23.73 1.47 -22.25
CA ASN A 12 -23.04 2.01 -21.10
C ASN A 12 -22.09 0.92 -20.62
N GLU A 13 -20.80 1.18 -20.72
CA GLU A 13 -19.78 0.40 -20.02
C GLU A 13 -20.22 0.35 -18.56
N ILE A 14 -20.64 -0.84 -18.14
CA ILE A 14 -20.82 -1.13 -16.72
C ILE A 14 -19.40 -1.12 -16.16
N SER A 15 -18.97 0.04 -15.68
CA SER A 15 -17.89 0.19 -14.72
C SER A 15 -18.31 -0.54 -13.43
N SER A 16 -18.28 -1.87 -13.43
CA SER A 16 -18.26 -2.64 -12.19
C SER A 16 -16.83 -2.64 -11.67
N GLY A 17 -16.37 -1.50 -11.15
CA GLY A 17 -15.00 -1.36 -10.67
C GLY A 17 -15.00 -0.66 -9.33
N GLU A 18 -15.14 -1.43 -8.24
CA GLU A 18 -14.91 -0.88 -6.91
C GLU A 18 -13.53 -0.20 -6.85
N GLU A 19 -13.47 0.99 -6.23
CA GLU A 19 -12.22 1.70 -5.99
C GLU A 19 -11.22 0.80 -5.24
N PRO A 20 -9.92 0.80 -5.61
CA PRO A 20 -8.91 0.02 -4.92
C PRO A 20 -8.94 0.26 -3.41
N TYR A 21 -8.80 -0.81 -2.62
CA TYR A 21 -8.89 -0.74 -1.17
C TYR A 21 -7.81 -1.55 -0.48
N TYR A 22 -7.52 -1.15 0.76
CA TYR A 22 -6.49 -1.77 1.58
C TYR A 22 -6.99 -3.12 2.10
N ILE A 23 -6.28 -4.18 1.77
CA ILE A 23 -6.69 -5.54 2.10
C ILE A 23 -6.05 -6.05 3.39
N GLY A 24 -4.99 -5.39 3.86
CA GLY A 24 -4.20 -5.72 5.03
C GLY A 24 -3.17 -6.82 4.77
N ASN A 25 -2.07 -6.76 5.52
CA ASN A 25 -0.88 -7.55 5.22
C ASN A 25 -1.04 -9.07 5.33
N ARG A 26 -2.02 -9.53 6.11
CA ARG A 26 -2.30 -10.97 6.27
C ARG A 26 -2.66 -11.65 4.94
N LYS A 27 -3.26 -10.92 4.01
CA LYS A 27 -3.58 -11.47 2.68
C LYS A 27 -2.35 -11.51 1.77
N CYS A 28 -1.46 -10.51 1.88
CA CYS A 28 -0.18 -10.50 1.16
C CYS A 28 0.67 -11.73 1.51
N ARG A 29 0.68 -12.13 2.80
CA ARG A 29 1.38 -13.32 3.30
C ARG A 29 1.04 -14.61 2.55
N LEU A 30 -0.19 -14.76 2.04
CA LEU A 30 -0.66 -16.01 1.44
C LEU A 30 0.10 -16.37 0.16
N CYS A 31 0.50 -15.36 -0.63
CA CYS A 31 1.28 -15.55 -1.86
C CYS A 31 2.73 -15.07 -1.70
N HIS A 32 2.98 -14.07 -0.85
CA HIS A 32 4.29 -13.44 -0.65
C HIS A 32 4.85 -13.74 0.75
N PHE A 33 4.98 -15.02 1.09
CA PHE A 33 5.34 -15.44 2.44
C PHE A 33 6.75 -15.01 2.86
N GLU A 34 7.75 -15.14 1.98
CA GLU A 34 9.14 -14.77 2.30
C GLU A 34 9.28 -13.27 2.57
N TYR A 35 8.69 -12.43 1.71
CA TYR A 35 8.64 -10.98 1.92
C TYR A 35 7.91 -10.59 3.20
N PHE A 36 6.81 -11.28 3.49
CA PHE A 36 6.08 -11.05 4.74
C PHE A 36 6.97 -11.35 5.97
N LYS A 37 7.75 -12.44 5.97
CA LYS A 37 8.64 -12.78 7.08
C LYS A 37 9.77 -11.75 7.28
N GLU A 38 10.25 -11.15 6.20
CA GLU A 38 11.25 -10.09 6.29
C GLU A 38 10.64 -8.80 6.84
N TRP A 39 9.50 -8.38 6.28
CA TRP A 39 8.75 -7.22 6.78
C TRP A 39 8.34 -7.37 8.25
N GLU A 40 7.92 -8.56 8.70
CA GLU A 40 7.46 -8.79 10.07
C GLU A 40 8.55 -8.51 11.13
N LYS A 41 9.82 -8.60 10.73
CA LYS A 41 10.98 -8.28 11.58
C LYS A 41 11.35 -6.79 11.56
N ASP A 42 10.81 -6.03 10.62
CA ASP A 42 11.12 -4.63 10.44
C ASP A 42 10.44 -3.73 11.51
N PRO A 43 11.06 -2.61 11.92
CA PRO A 43 10.42 -1.63 12.80
C PRO A 43 9.04 -1.13 12.33
N HIS A 44 8.78 -1.09 11.01
CA HIS A 44 7.51 -0.69 10.40
C HIS A 44 6.34 -1.58 10.82
N ALA A 45 6.56 -2.90 10.96
CA ALA A 45 5.54 -3.82 11.44
C ALA A 45 5.07 -3.48 12.87
N ASN A 46 5.98 -2.91 13.69
CA ASN A 46 5.73 -2.53 15.06
C ASN A 46 5.45 -1.03 15.27
N ALA A 47 5.40 -0.23 14.19
CA ALA A 47 5.30 1.23 14.28
C ALA A 47 4.10 1.68 15.14
N PHE A 48 2.92 1.10 14.92
CA PHE A 48 1.72 1.47 15.69
C PHE A 48 1.83 1.17 17.18
N ALA A 49 2.41 0.02 17.53
CA ALA A 49 2.54 -0.40 18.93
C ALA A 49 3.38 0.61 19.74
N ARG A 50 4.40 1.21 19.09
CA ARG A 50 5.29 2.21 19.71
C ARG A 50 4.61 3.54 20.04
N LEU A 51 3.42 3.81 19.53
CA LEU A 51 2.71 5.06 19.83
C LEU A 51 2.25 5.17 21.29
N GLY A 52 2.03 4.05 21.99
CA GLY A 52 1.54 4.07 23.37
C GLY A 52 0.27 4.91 23.53
N ARG A 53 0.35 6.02 24.29
CA ARG A 53 -0.77 6.94 24.53
C ARG A 53 -1.16 7.79 23.31
N MET A 54 -0.32 7.83 22.27
CA MET A 54 -0.52 8.66 21.07
C MET A 54 -1.31 7.97 19.96
N LYS A 55 -1.84 6.77 20.21
CA LYS A 55 -2.58 5.95 19.22
C LYS A 55 -3.83 6.61 18.62
N ASN A 56 -4.34 7.68 19.22
CA ASN A 56 -5.47 8.44 18.69
C ASN A 56 -5.05 9.81 18.10
N ASN A 57 -3.76 10.14 18.09
CA ASN A 57 -3.27 11.41 17.55
C ASN A 57 -3.20 11.32 16.02
N PRO A 58 -3.99 12.14 15.27
CA PRO A 58 -3.99 12.12 13.81
C PRO A 58 -2.62 12.36 13.16
N TYR A 59 -1.76 13.18 13.78
CA TYR A 59 -0.41 13.45 13.27
C TYR A 59 0.45 12.19 13.31
N CYS A 60 0.33 11.39 14.37
CA CYS A 60 1.05 10.13 14.51
C CYS A 60 0.49 9.05 13.60
N LEU A 61 -0.85 8.98 13.47
CA LEU A 61 -1.53 7.93 12.71
C LEU A 61 -1.18 7.95 11.22
N LYS A 62 -0.90 9.14 10.65
CA LYS A 62 -0.45 9.28 9.26
C LYS A 62 0.78 8.42 8.95
N CYS A 63 1.71 8.30 9.89
CA CYS A 63 2.98 7.62 9.67
C CYS A 63 3.07 6.22 10.32
N HIS A 64 2.16 5.90 11.24
CA HIS A 64 2.23 4.67 12.04
C HIS A 64 1.12 3.67 11.71
N THR A 65 0.34 3.93 10.66
CA THR A 65 -0.71 3.04 10.16
C THR A 65 -0.70 2.98 8.64
N THR A 66 -1.51 2.09 8.07
CA THR A 66 -1.60 1.91 6.62
C THR A 66 -2.86 2.59 6.09
N GLY A 67 -2.69 3.53 5.15
CA GLY A 67 -3.80 4.22 4.50
C GLY A 67 -4.59 5.17 5.40
N TYR A 68 -3.99 5.79 6.42
CA TYR A 68 -4.74 6.70 7.30
C TYR A 68 -5.40 7.84 6.49
N ARG A 69 -6.72 7.99 6.66
CA ARG A 69 -7.58 8.95 5.93
C ARG A 69 -7.65 8.75 4.41
N GLU A 70 -7.06 7.69 3.88
CA GLU A 70 -7.29 7.26 2.51
C GLU A 70 -8.62 6.48 2.44
N PRO A 71 -9.30 6.45 1.28
CA PRO A 71 -10.47 5.61 1.10
C PRO A 71 -10.22 4.18 1.53
N GLN A 72 -11.07 3.65 2.41
CA GLN A 72 -11.01 2.28 2.95
C GLN A 72 -9.68 1.94 3.66
N GLY A 73 -8.89 2.93 4.07
CA GLY A 73 -7.68 2.73 4.84
C GLY A 73 -7.90 2.79 6.36
N PHE A 74 -6.83 3.02 7.14
CA PHE A 74 -6.94 3.03 8.61
C PHE A 74 -7.85 4.14 9.12
N VAL A 75 -8.83 3.78 9.95
CA VAL A 75 -9.74 4.70 10.65
C VAL A 75 -9.41 4.75 12.14
N SER A 76 -9.40 3.60 12.81
CA SER A 76 -9.05 3.47 14.23
C SER A 76 -8.69 2.02 14.56
N GLU A 77 -8.08 1.80 15.73
CA GLU A 77 -7.80 0.45 16.22
C GLU A 77 -9.06 -0.40 16.39
N LYS A 78 -10.22 0.22 16.64
CA LYS A 78 -11.51 -0.48 16.78
C LYS A 78 -12.15 -0.83 15.43
N ILE A 79 -12.09 0.08 14.46
CA ILE A 79 -12.81 -0.07 13.18
C ILE A 79 -11.97 -0.85 12.16
N THR A 80 -10.68 -0.56 12.09
CA THR A 80 -9.75 -1.17 11.12
C THR A 80 -8.51 -1.73 11.82
N PRO A 81 -8.65 -2.66 12.79
CA PRO A 81 -7.52 -3.23 13.52
C PRO A 81 -6.50 -3.92 12.61
N GLY A 82 -6.93 -4.36 11.42
CA GLY A 82 -6.09 -5.02 10.42
C GLY A 82 -5.14 -4.09 9.67
N LEU A 83 -5.28 -2.77 9.80
CA LEU A 83 -4.44 -1.76 9.11
C LEU A 83 -3.49 -1.01 10.07
N ARG A 84 -3.28 -1.57 11.27
CA ARG A 84 -2.26 -1.06 12.21
C ARG A 84 -0.86 -1.33 11.69
N GLY A 85 0.05 -0.39 11.95
CA GLY A 85 1.44 -0.45 11.52
C GLY A 85 1.61 -0.01 10.07
N VAL A 86 2.87 0.13 9.66
CA VAL A 86 3.24 0.42 8.27
C VAL A 86 3.40 -0.91 7.56
N GLN A 87 2.39 -1.28 6.77
CA GLN A 87 2.30 -2.58 6.09
C GLN A 87 2.79 -2.50 4.64
N CYS A 88 2.79 -3.63 3.93
CA CYS A 88 3.13 -3.70 2.50
C CYS A 88 2.43 -2.59 1.69
N GLU A 89 1.14 -2.40 1.91
CA GLU A 89 0.32 -1.44 1.16
C GLU A 89 0.63 0.04 1.50
N ALA A 90 1.37 0.33 2.58
CA ALA A 90 1.83 1.70 2.86
C ALA A 90 2.92 2.14 1.87
N CYS A 91 3.71 1.18 1.36
CA CYS A 91 4.72 1.42 0.34
C CYS A 91 4.23 1.08 -1.07
N HIS A 92 3.46 -0.01 -1.19
CA HIS A 92 3.02 -0.58 -2.45
C HIS A 92 1.61 -0.13 -2.87
N GLY A 93 0.87 0.58 -2.03
CA GLY A 93 -0.51 1.00 -2.33
C GLY A 93 -1.55 -0.12 -2.14
N PRO A 94 -2.84 0.18 -2.38
CA PRO A 94 -3.95 -0.75 -2.13
C PRO A 94 -3.85 -2.02 -3.00
N GLY A 95 -3.91 -3.19 -2.36
CA GLY A 95 -3.68 -4.48 -3.01
C GLY A 95 -4.94 -5.22 -3.47
N SER A 96 -6.14 -4.64 -3.37
CA SER A 96 -7.39 -5.36 -3.67
C SER A 96 -7.45 -5.92 -5.08
N LYS A 97 -7.14 -5.09 -6.08
CA LYS A 97 -7.09 -5.52 -7.48
C LYS A 97 -6.01 -6.58 -7.71
N HIS A 98 -4.83 -6.41 -7.12
CA HIS A 98 -3.76 -7.40 -7.22
C HIS A 98 -4.15 -8.76 -6.67
N LYS A 99 -4.83 -8.78 -5.52
CA LYS A 99 -5.32 -10.03 -4.91
C LYS A 99 -6.29 -10.78 -5.82
N ASP A 100 -7.16 -10.05 -6.52
CA ASP A 100 -8.18 -10.66 -7.38
C ASP A 100 -7.62 -11.05 -8.75
N PHE A 101 -6.61 -10.34 -9.25
CA PHE A 101 -6.01 -10.56 -10.57
C PHE A 101 -4.47 -10.57 -10.49
N PRO A 102 -3.85 -11.55 -9.81
CA PRO A 102 -2.41 -11.52 -9.51
C PRO A 102 -1.49 -11.59 -10.74
N GLU A 103 -1.99 -12.14 -11.85
CA GLU A 103 -1.27 -12.25 -13.12
C GLU A 103 -1.41 -10.99 -14.01
N ASP A 104 -2.37 -10.12 -13.69
CA ASP A 104 -2.57 -8.86 -14.42
C ASP A 104 -1.53 -7.82 -13.98
N MET A 105 -0.62 -7.46 -14.88
CA MET A 105 0.38 -6.42 -14.63
C MET A 105 -0.24 -5.04 -14.33
N GLY A 106 -1.48 -4.79 -14.78
CA GLY A 106 -2.25 -3.59 -14.48
C GLY A 106 -2.84 -3.57 -13.06
N SER A 107 -2.98 -4.74 -12.43
CA SER A 107 -3.50 -4.88 -11.07
C SER A 107 -2.41 -4.71 -10.01
N LEU A 108 -1.13 -4.75 -10.41
CA LEU A 108 0.00 -4.70 -9.51
C LEU A 108 -0.06 -3.44 -8.64
N PRO A 109 0.26 -3.58 -7.33
CA PRO A 109 0.46 -2.42 -6.48
C PRO A 109 1.54 -1.51 -7.09
N ILE A 110 1.53 -0.21 -6.77
CA ILE A 110 2.34 0.85 -7.43
C ILE A 110 3.86 0.59 -7.40
N GLY A 111 4.30 -0.41 -6.65
CA GLY A 111 5.68 -0.68 -6.28
C GLY A 111 6.72 -0.97 -7.37
N ARG A 112 6.37 -1.08 -8.66
CA ARG A 112 7.39 -1.14 -9.75
C ARG A 112 7.51 0.16 -10.55
N LYS A 113 6.55 1.08 -10.40
CA LYS A 113 6.45 2.30 -11.22
C LYS A 113 6.58 3.59 -10.40
N VAL A 114 7.06 3.47 -9.16
CA VAL A 114 7.12 4.59 -8.20
C VAL A 114 8.55 4.86 -7.77
N ASP A 115 8.90 6.14 -7.70
CA ASP A 115 10.05 6.59 -6.95
C ASP A 115 9.80 6.39 -5.45
N TYR A 116 10.37 5.32 -4.90
CA TYR A 116 10.23 4.98 -3.49
C TYR A 116 10.78 6.05 -2.54
N GLN A 117 11.68 6.92 -2.99
CA GLN A 117 12.13 8.02 -2.14
C GLN A 117 10.93 8.91 -1.75
N THR A 118 10.04 9.19 -2.70
CA THR A 118 8.81 9.97 -2.46
C THR A 118 7.86 9.26 -1.48
N VAL A 119 7.87 7.94 -1.45
CA VAL A 119 7.05 7.14 -0.53
C VAL A 119 7.61 7.22 0.89
N CYS A 120 8.93 7.04 1.04
CA CYS A 120 9.60 7.10 2.34
C CYS A 120 9.43 8.47 3.01
N ILE A 121 9.60 9.56 2.24
CA ILE A 121 9.55 10.93 2.79
C ILE A 121 8.14 11.42 3.12
N LYS A 122 7.08 10.64 2.86
CA LYS A 122 5.73 10.94 3.39
C LYS A 122 5.69 10.92 4.91
N CYS A 123 6.60 10.15 5.52
CA CYS A 123 6.72 9.97 6.96
C CYS A 123 8.10 10.38 7.47
N HIS A 124 9.14 10.11 6.70
CA HIS A 124 10.52 10.42 7.05
C HIS A 124 10.91 11.82 6.57
N ASP A 125 10.73 12.81 7.44
CA ASP A 125 11.15 14.18 7.18
C ASP A 125 12.17 14.67 8.22
N ARG A 126 12.70 15.87 8.00
CA ARG A 126 13.72 16.48 8.88
C ARG A 126 13.19 16.87 10.26
N ASN A 127 11.87 17.01 10.42
CA ASN A 127 11.26 17.41 11.70
C ASN A 127 11.09 16.20 12.62
N TRP A 128 10.74 15.03 12.06
CA TRP A 128 10.46 13.82 12.84
C TRP A 128 11.61 12.82 12.84
N THR A 129 12.35 12.73 11.74
CA THR A 129 13.45 11.78 11.56
C THR A 129 14.66 12.46 10.93
N PRO A 130 15.35 13.37 11.65
CA PRO A 130 16.47 14.13 11.09
C PRO A 130 17.64 13.27 10.61
N GLU A 131 17.81 12.08 11.20
CA GLU A 131 18.85 11.11 10.84
C GLU A 131 18.47 10.19 9.66
N PHE A 132 17.29 10.39 9.05
CA PHE A 132 16.87 9.58 7.92
C PHE A 132 17.69 9.90 6.68
N ASN A 133 18.32 8.88 6.12
CA ASN A 133 18.97 8.92 4.82
C ASN A 133 18.38 7.82 3.95
N TYR A 134 17.75 8.20 2.82
CA TYR A 134 17.02 7.27 1.97
C TYR A 134 17.89 6.09 1.53
N ASP A 135 19.05 6.35 0.91
CA ASP A 135 19.93 5.31 0.33
C ASP A 135 20.43 4.30 1.36
N THR A 136 20.64 4.75 2.59
CA THR A 136 21.11 3.90 3.69
C THR A 136 19.97 3.09 4.30
N TYR A 137 18.81 3.70 4.52
CA TYR A 137 17.69 3.07 5.21
C TYR A 137 16.92 2.11 4.30
N ARG A 138 16.78 2.41 3.00
CA ARG A 138 16.08 1.52 2.05
C ARG A 138 16.69 0.11 2.02
N LYS A 139 18.01 -0.01 2.19
CA LYS A 139 18.73 -1.29 2.16
C LYS A 139 18.36 -2.21 3.32
N ARG A 140 17.79 -1.67 4.40
CA ARG A 140 17.38 -2.43 5.59
C ARG A 140 16.00 -3.07 5.42
N ILE A 141 15.19 -2.52 4.52
CA ILE A 141 13.79 -2.91 4.31
C ILE A 141 13.56 -3.53 2.93
N GLU A 142 14.59 -3.49 2.08
CA GLU A 142 14.55 -4.09 0.75
C GLU A 142 14.46 -5.61 0.89
N HIS A 143 13.35 -6.16 0.42
CA HIS A 143 13.08 -7.58 0.37
C HIS A 143 13.24 -8.07 -1.08
N ARG A 144 14.35 -8.77 -1.37
CA ARG A 144 14.71 -9.24 -2.72
C ARG A 144 14.26 -10.68 -2.93
N HIS A 145 13.79 -11.00 -4.14
CA HIS A 145 13.79 -12.38 -4.61
C HIS A 145 15.25 -12.85 -4.67
N THR A 146 15.59 -13.96 -4.02
CA THR A 146 16.88 -14.64 -4.24
C THR A 146 17.04 -15.15 -5.68
N ASP A 147 15.96 -15.14 -6.48
CA ASP A 147 15.89 -15.81 -7.78
C ASP A 147 15.58 -14.86 -8.96
N GLN A 148 15.63 -13.54 -8.77
CA GLN A 148 15.52 -12.58 -9.89
C GLN A 148 16.90 -11.97 -10.15
N PRO A 149 17.53 -12.21 -11.31
CA PRO A 149 18.77 -11.51 -11.66
C PRO A 149 18.48 -10.01 -11.65
N GLU A 150 19.45 -9.23 -11.17
CA GLU A 150 19.33 -7.78 -11.05
C GLU A 150 18.77 -7.20 -12.35
N ALA A 151 17.66 -6.47 -12.26
CA ALA A 151 17.24 -5.65 -13.39
C ALA A 151 18.39 -4.68 -13.65
N SER A 152 19.06 -4.88 -14.78
CA SER A 152 20.16 -4.04 -15.27
C SER A 152 19.78 -2.55 -15.20
N PRO A 153 20.77 -1.68 -14.94
CA PRO A 153 20.56 -0.24 -14.77
C PRO A 153 19.85 0.43 -15.94
#